data_AF-A0A8X8W6Z8-F1
#
_entry.id   AF-A0A8X8W6Z8-F1
#
_cell.length_a   1.000
_cell.length_b   1.000
_cell.length_c   1.000
_cell.angle_alpha   90.00
_cell.angle_beta   90.00
_cell.angle_gamma   90.00
#
_symmetry.space_group_name_H-M   'P 1'
#
loop_
_entity.id
_entity.type
_entity.pdbx_description
1 polymer ?
#
loop_
_entity_poly.entity_id
_entity_poly.type
_entity_poly.pdbx_seq_one_letter_code
_entity_poly.pdbx_strand_id
1 'polypeptide(L)'
;MGIEDYVRVLGSNARKTVRECVGLISEEGQRSWIQPSHEVSEISLRKDVNVVWVTDWSMFGFYEADFGWGKPEWASVANVMVKNHVTLMDTKEGDGIEAWVQLEDTEMPYFETQIRNFVSA
;
A
#
# COMPACT_ATOMS: atom_id res chain seq x y z
N MET A 1 14.33 24.95 -2.49
CA MET A 1 14.86 23.93 -1.56
C MET A 1 15.95 23.14 -2.28
N GLY A 2 17.12 22.96 -1.68
CA GLY A 2 18.20 22.13 -2.24
C GLY A 2 18.03 20.65 -1.89
N ILE A 3 18.80 19.76 -2.54
CA ILE A 3 18.78 18.32 -2.23
C ILE A 3 19.20 18.01 -0.78
N GLU A 4 20.09 18.81 -0.22
CA GLU A 4 20.53 18.69 1.17
C GLU A 4 19.40 19.00 2.17
N ASP A 5 18.61 20.04 1.89
CA ASP A 5 17.43 20.37 2.69
C ASP A 5 16.39 19.24 2.65
N TYR A 6 16.18 18.66 1.47
CA TYR A 6 15.27 17.54 1.28
C TYR A 6 15.70 16.31 2.10
N VAL A 7 16.97 15.90 1.99
CA VAL A 7 17.52 14.78 2.77
C VAL A 7 17.38 15.03 4.27
N ARG A 8 17.58 16.28 4.71
CA ARG A 8 17.41 16.66 6.13
C ARG A 8 15.96 16.49 6.59
N VAL A 9 14.99 17.02 5.84
CA VAL A 9 13.56 16.93 6.15
C VAL A 9 13.09 15.49 6.17
N LEU A 10 13.42 14.71 5.13
CA LEU A 10 13.09 13.29 5.04
C LEU A 10 13.66 12.52 6.22
N GLY A 11 14.94 12.74 6.53
CA GLY A 11 15.60 12.10 7.66
C GLY A 11 14.96 12.45 9.02
N SER A 12 14.54 13.71 9.22
CA SER A 12 13.85 14.10 10.45
C SER A 12 12.48 13.45 10.60
N ASN A 13 11.69 13.41 9.51
CA ASN A 13 10.37 12.79 9.52
C ASN A 13 10.47 11.28 9.73
N ALA A 14 11.37 10.59 9.02
CA ALA A 14 11.62 9.17 9.22
C ALA A 14 11.97 8.85 10.68
N ARG A 15 12.88 9.61 11.30
CA ARG A 15 13.23 9.43 12.72
C ARG A 15 12.05 9.69 13.66
N LYS A 16 11.20 10.67 13.35
CA LYS A 16 10.00 10.96 14.15
C LYS A 16 9.02 9.79 14.07
N THR A 17 8.68 9.33 12.87
CA THR A 17 7.80 8.19 12.64
C THR A 17 8.32 6.93 13.32
N VAL A 18 9.63 6.63 13.22
CA VAL A 18 10.24 5.49 13.92
C VAL A 18 10.04 5.56 15.43
N ARG A 19 10.10 6.75 16.04
CA ARG A 19 9.82 6.92 17.48
C ARG A 19 8.34 6.73 17.80
N GLU A 20 7.45 7.25 16.96
CA GLU A 20 5.99 7.10 17.14
C GLU A 20 5.57 5.63 17.00
N CYS A 21 6.22 4.86 16.14
CA CYS A 21 5.96 3.45 15.91
C CYS A 21 6.86 2.51 16.73
N VAL A 22 7.54 2.99 17.78
CA VAL A 22 8.55 2.20 18.51
C VAL A 22 7.99 0.88 19.06
N GLY A 23 6.73 0.86 19.47
CA GLY A 23 6.05 -0.35 19.94
C GLY A 23 5.83 -1.38 18.83
N LEU A 24 5.46 -0.93 17.62
CA LEU A 24 5.24 -1.79 16.46
C LEU A 24 6.54 -2.43 15.96
N ILE A 25 7.65 -1.67 16.02
CA ILE A 25 8.97 -2.13 15.59
C ILE A 25 9.75 -2.87 16.68
N SER A 26 9.25 -2.91 17.92
CA SER A 26 9.84 -3.69 19.02
C SER A 26 9.78 -5.18 18.71
N GLU A 27 10.56 -6.02 19.40
CA GLU A 27 10.47 -7.48 19.20
C GLU A 27 9.06 -8.04 19.50
N GLU A 28 8.36 -7.47 20.47
CA GLU A 28 6.98 -7.85 20.82
C GLU A 28 5.99 -7.41 19.73
N GLY A 29 6.11 -6.17 19.25
CA GLY A 29 5.34 -5.68 18.11
C GLY A 29 5.61 -6.50 16.86
N GLN A 30 6.88 -6.70 16.51
CA GLN A 30 7.28 -7.57 15.42
C GLN A 30 6.66 -8.96 15.57
N ARG A 31 6.71 -9.60 16.74
CA ARG A 31 6.06 -10.90 16.94
C ARG A 31 4.55 -10.83 16.72
N SER A 32 3.88 -9.81 17.24
CA SER A 32 2.42 -9.63 17.11
C SER A 32 1.96 -9.44 15.66
N TRP A 33 2.79 -8.90 14.77
CA TRP A 33 2.41 -8.59 13.38
C TRP A 33 3.08 -9.49 12.34
N ILE A 34 4.31 -9.94 12.60
CA ILE A 34 5.12 -10.80 11.71
C ILE A 34 4.72 -12.27 11.84
N GLN A 35 4.43 -12.77 13.05
CA GLN A 35 4.06 -14.18 13.23
C GLN A 35 2.77 -14.53 12.44
N PRO A 36 1.68 -13.74 12.53
CA PRO A 36 0.47 -14.04 11.75
C PRO A 36 0.71 -13.90 10.24
N SER A 37 1.51 -12.92 9.81
CA SER A 37 1.83 -12.77 8.37
C SER A 37 2.68 -13.91 7.83
N HIS A 38 3.54 -14.53 8.64
CA HIS A 38 4.27 -15.74 8.27
C HIS A 38 3.32 -16.93 8.05
N GLU A 39 2.35 -17.14 8.95
CA GLU A 39 1.34 -18.19 8.82
C GLU A 39 0.46 -17.99 7.57
N VAL A 40 0.01 -16.76 7.32
CA VAL A 40 -0.77 -16.42 6.10
C VAL A 40 0.10 -16.58 4.84
N SER A 41 1.39 -16.25 4.92
CA SER A 41 2.33 -16.48 3.82
C SER A 41 2.49 -17.98 3.52
N GLU A 42 2.58 -18.85 4.53
CA GLU A 42 2.61 -20.30 4.33
C GLU A 42 1.33 -20.83 3.68
N ILE A 43 0.17 -20.30 4.09
CA ILE A 43 -1.12 -20.62 3.46
C ILE A 43 -1.11 -20.20 1.99
N SER A 44 -0.53 -19.03 1.66
CA SER A 44 -0.45 -18.55 0.27
C SER A 44 0.45 -19.39 -0.64
N LEU A 45 1.36 -20.19 -0.07
CA LEU A 45 2.20 -21.13 -0.83
C LEU A 45 1.47 -22.44 -1.14
N ARG A 46 0.33 -22.70 -0.50
CA ARG A 46 -0.46 -23.90 -0.75
C ARG A 46 -1.16 -23.79 -2.10
N LYS A 47 -0.97 -24.79 -2.95
CA LYS A 47 -1.55 -24.82 -4.31
C LYS A 47 -3.07 -24.97 -4.34
N ASP A 48 -3.68 -25.42 -3.24
CA ASP A 48 -5.13 -25.61 -3.11
C ASP A 48 -5.85 -24.36 -2.57
N VAL A 49 -5.12 -23.27 -2.30
CA VAL A 49 -5.66 -22.03 -1.77
C VAL A 49 -5.29 -20.89 -2.71
N ASN A 50 -6.29 -20.07 -3.10
CA ASN A 50 -6.02 -18.80 -3.77
C ASN A 50 -6.10 -17.68 -2.73
N VAL A 51 -5.03 -16.90 -2.60
CA VAL A 51 -4.95 -15.79 -1.66
C VAL A 51 -4.92 -14.49 -2.45
N VAL A 52 -5.80 -13.57 -2.08
CA VAL A 52 -5.76 -12.18 -2.54
C VAL A 52 -5.39 -11.32 -1.35
N TRP A 53 -4.31 -10.56 -1.51
CA TRP A 53 -3.85 -9.60 -0.52
C TRP A 53 -4.49 -8.25 -0.78
N VAL A 54 -5.05 -7.63 0.27
CA VAL A 54 -5.61 -6.29 0.18
C VAL A 54 -4.93 -5.42 1.22
N THR A 55 -4.40 -4.28 0.78
CA THR A 55 -3.80 -3.27 1.64
C THR A 55 -4.46 -1.93 1.41
N ASP A 56 -4.69 -1.20 2.49
CA ASP A 56 -5.33 0.12 2.44
C ASP A 56 -4.31 1.20 2.81
N TRP A 57 -4.02 2.05 1.84
CA TRP A 57 -3.10 3.18 1.95
C TRP A 57 -3.84 4.52 1.85
N SER A 58 -5.18 4.54 1.84
CA SER A 58 -6.00 5.76 1.82
C SER A 58 -5.52 6.76 2.88
N MET A 59 -5.45 6.30 4.13
CA MET A 59 -5.14 7.14 5.28
C MET A 59 -3.67 7.57 5.40
N PHE A 60 -2.80 7.27 4.43
CA PHE A 60 -1.39 7.70 4.48
C PHE A 60 -1.20 9.17 4.10
N GLY A 61 -2.22 9.81 3.51
CA GLY A 61 -2.22 11.25 3.23
C GLY A 61 -1.19 11.66 2.18
N PHE A 62 -0.94 10.82 1.17
CA PHE A 62 0.07 11.10 0.14
C PHE A 62 -0.12 12.45 -0.56
N TYR A 63 -1.36 12.83 -0.86
CA TYR A 63 -1.68 14.10 -1.51
C TYR A 63 -1.50 15.33 -0.60
N GLU A 64 -1.29 15.14 0.71
CA GLU A 64 -1.00 16.21 1.66
C GLU A 64 0.50 16.48 1.82
N ALA A 65 1.36 15.66 1.23
CA ALA A 65 2.81 15.77 1.36
C ALA A 65 3.38 16.98 0.59
N ASP A 66 3.59 18.11 1.25
CA ASP A 66 4.25 19.29 0.69
C ASP A 66 5.68 19.44 1.23
N PHE A 67 6.66 19.30 0.34
CA PHE A 67 8.07 19.46 0.66
C PHE A 67 8.59 20.89 0.39
N GLY A 68 7.74 21.84 0.02
CA GLY A 68 8.09 23.22 -0.32
C GLY A 68 8.06 23.53 -1.82
N TRP A 69 7.53 22.61 -2.62
CA TRP A 69 7.30 22.78 -4.07
C TRP A 69 5.84 22.56 -4.46
N GLY A 70 4.95 22.45 -3.48
CA GLY A 70 3.54 22.11 -3.68
C GLY A 70 3.27 20.63 -3.40
N LYS A 71 1.98 20.31 -3.35
CA LYS A 71 1.44 18.96 -3.15
C LYS A 71 1.60 18.11 -4.42
N PRO A 72 1.61 16.76 -4.30
CA PRO A 72 1.71 15.88 -5.46
C PRO A 72 0.51 16.05 -6.40
N GLU A 73 0.78 16.07 -7.70
CA GLU A 73 -0.29 15.97 -8.70
C GLU A 73 -0.80 14.54 -8.82
N TRP A 74 0.06 13.56 -8.56
CA TRP A 74 -0.25 12.13 -8.63
C TRP A 74 0.62 11.33 -7.66
N ALA A 75 0.02 10.32 -7.02
CA ALA A 75 0.70 9.34 -6.20
C ALA A 75 0.39 7.93 -6.72
N SER A 76 1.39 7.05 -6.74
CA SER A 76 1.25 5.69 -7.25
C SER A 76 2.08 4.70 -6.46
N VAL A 77 1.68 3.42 -6.52
CA VAL A 77 2.47 2.32 -5.96
C VAL A 77 3.52 1.89 -7.00
N ALA A 78 4.78 1.76 -6.60
CA ALA A 78 5.79 1.11 -7.44
C ALA A 78 5.54 -0.41 -7.49
N ASN A 79 6.02 -1.09 -8.54
CA ASN A 79 5.79 -2.53 -8.77
C ASN A 79 5.82 -3.35 -7.46
N VAL A 80 4.68 -3.92 -7.09
CA VAL A 80 4.55 -4.77 -5.91
C VAL A 80 4.92 -6.19 -6.31
N MET A 81 6.04 -6.72 -5.83
CA MET A 81 6.49 -8.09 -6.14
C MET A 81 5.70 -9.16 -5.35
N VAL A 82 4.39 -9.00 -5.24
CA VAL A 82 3.46 -9.91 -4.56
C VAL A 82 2.37 -10.30 -5.56
N LYS A 83 2.14 -11.61 -5.70
CA LYS A 83 1.04 -12.12 -6.55
C LYS A 83 -0.31 -11.77 -5.93
N ASN A 84 -1.30 -11.51 -6.78
CA ASN A 84 -2.70 -11.34 -6.39
C ASN A 84 -2.87 -10.30 -5.27
N HIS A 85 -2.45 -9.07 -5.57
CA HIS A 85 -2.38 -7.97 -4.62
C HIS A 85 -3.24 -6.78 -5.06
N VAL A 86 -3.97 -6.21 -4.11
CA VAL A 86 -4.79 -5.01 -4.29
C VAL A 86 -4.32 -3.94 -3.30
N THR A 87 -4.01 -2.75 -3.81
CA THR A 87 -3.73 -1.58 -2.96
C THR A 87 -4.83 -0.54 -3.16
N LEU A 88 -5.44 -0.11 -2.06
CA LEU A 88 -6.41 0.98 -2.04
C LEU A 88 -5.67 2.28 -1.74
N MET A 89 -5.91 3.32 -2.53
CA MET A 89 -5.33 4.64 -2.36
C MET A 89 -6.42 5.69 -2.41
N ASP A 90 -6.24 6.81 -1.71
CA ASP A 90 -7.10 7.97 -1.90
C ASP A 90 -6.92 8.54 -3.30
N THR A 91 -7.98 9.14 -3.82
CA THR A 91 -7.94 10.02 -4.98
C THR A 91 -7.33 11.37 -4.59
N LYS A 92 -6.79 12.10 -5.58
CA LYS A 92 -6.23 13.44 -5.37
C LYS A 92 -7.22 14.41 -4.71
N GLU A 93 -8.49 14.36 -5.12
CA GLU A 93 -9.55 15.24 -4.63
C GLU A 93 -10.15 14.78 -3.28
N GLY A 94 -9.77 13.58 -2.81
CA GLY A 94 -10.27 13.01 -1.56
C GLY A 94 -11.76 12.62 -1.60
N ASP A 95 -12.34 12.49 -2.79
CA ASP A 95 -13.77 12.19 -3.00
C ASP A 95 -14.02 10.70 -3.30
N GLY A 96 -12.97 9.89 -3.36
CA GLY A 96 -13.05 8.46 -3.62
C GLY A 96 -11.74 7.70 -3.43
N ILE A 97 -11.79 6.41 -3.76
CA ILE A 97 -10.68 5.45 -3.64
C ILE A 97 -10.30 4.93 -5.02
N GLU A 98 -8.99 4.90 -5.31
CA GLU A 98 -8.39 4.18 -6.41
C GLU A 98 -7.95 2.79 -5.96
N ALA A 99 -8.41 1.75 -6.65
CA ALA A 99 -7.99 0.37 -6.41
C ALA A 99 -6.94 -0.05 -7.45
N TRP A 100 -5.70 -0.24 -6.99
CA TRP A 100 -4.58 -0.75 -7.78
C TRP A 100 -4.56 -2.27 -7.71
N VAL A 101 -5.03 -2.94 -8.76
CA VAL A 101 -5.20 -4.40 -8.80
C VAL A 101 -4.11 -5.05 -9.62
N GLN A 102 -3.38 -5.98 -9.01
CA GLN A 102 -2.37 -6.81 -9.64
C GLN A 102 -2.73 -8.29 -9.47
N LEU A 103 -3.19 -8.93 -10.54
CA LEU A 103 -3.50 -10.37 -10.59
C LEU A 103 -2.62 -11.06 -11.63
N GLU A 104 -2.67 -12.39 -11.68
CA GLU A 104 -2.07 -13.11 -12.80
C GLU A 104 -2.75 -12.73 -14.13
N ASP A 105 -1.96 -12.66 -15.22
CA ASP A 105 -2.46 -12.27 -16.55
C ASP A 105 -3.63 -13.13 -17.03
N THR A 106 -3.67 -14.39 -16.59
CA THR A 106 -4.75 -15.35 -16.88
C THR A 106 -6.05 -15.03 -16.13
N GLU A 107 -5.98 -14.34 -15.00
CA GLU A 107 -7.12 -13.99 -14.14
C GLU A 107 -7.69 -12.60 -14.48
N MET A 108 -6.84 -11.67 -14.94
CA MET A 108 -7.22 -10.28 -15.25
C MET A 108 -8.45 -10.13 -16.16
N PRO A 109 -8.60 -10.87 -17.30
CA PRO A 109 -9.76 -10.73 -18.16
C PRO A 109 -11.09 -11.09 -17.47
N TYR A 110 -11.07 -12.06 -16.56
CA TYR A 110 -12.24 -12.46 -15.79
C TYR A 110 -12.59 -11.38 -14.77
N PHE A 111 -11.58 -10.86 -14.06
CA PHE A 111 -11.76 -9.75 -13.12
C PHE A 111 -12.36 -8.52 -13.81
N GLU A 112 -11.80 -8.11 -14.96
CA GLU A 112 -12.32 -6.98 -15.75
C GLU A 112 -13.77 -7.16 -16.18
N THR A 113 -14.15 -8.38 -16.55
CA THR A 113 -15.53 -8.69 -16.93
C THR A 113 -16.46 -8.58 -15.72
N GLN A 114 -16.08 -9.14 -14.57
CA GLN A 114 -16.88 -9.10 -13.35
C GLN A 114 -17.04 -7.67 -12.84
N ILE A 115 -15.96 -6.88 -12.78
CA ILE A 115 -16.03 -5.50 -12.28
C ILE A 115 -16.86 -4.61 -13.21
N ARG A 116 -16.76 -4.80 -14.53
CA ARG A 116 -17.59 -4.06 -15.50
C ARG A 116 -19.08 -4.35 -15.28
N ASN A 117 -19.44 -5.61 -15.06
CA ASN A 117 -20.82 -5.99 -14.78
C ASN A 117 -21.31 -5.41 -13.46
N PHE A 118 -20.46 -5.41 -12.42
CA PHE A 118 -20.79 -4.83 -11.11
C PHE A 118 -21.04 -3.32 -11.19
N VAL A 119 -20.18 -2.58 -11.90
CA VAL A 119 -20.29 -1.12 -12.03
C VAL A 119 -21.45 -0.70 -12.96
N SER A 120 -21.89 -1.58 -13.85
CA SER A 120 -22.99 -1.30 -14.78
C SER A 120 -24.37 -1.70 -14.26
N ALA A 121 -24.46 -2.30 -13.06
CA ALA A 121 -25.70 -2.74 -12.42
C ALA A 121 -26.30 -1.65 -11.53
#